data_AF-A0A432F722-F1
#
_entry.id   AF-A0A432F722-F1
#
_cell.length_a   1.000
_cell.length_b   1.000
_cell.length_c   1.000
_cell.angle_alpha   90.00
_cell.angle_beta   90.00
_cell.angle_gamma   90.00
#
_symmetry.space_group_name_H-M   'P 1'
#
loop_
_entity.id
_entity.type
_entity.pdbx_description
1 polymer ?
#
loop_
_entity_poly.entity_id
_entity_poly.type
_entity_poly.pdbx_seq_one_letter_code
_entity_poly.pdbx_strand_id
1 'polypeptide(L)'
;MCGASGKPIFDELIQQLSTPNPNQFNRLTQAIMINPIKTAGIALLLGVIVLPSAQAQTPAQNAAQEVVRRQAAIIELRNKLDEARTVENTGNLLAAAILYEEAQKGVESIGAGAKGIDAESAATVEGLTRVRLALGDKYATSGNLTEARKQVQRVLVLSPGNLTAREQLQAIDTGLEKLRGRMPTEETFEEVKDVVEEKIQAATLVQDGKLFYEMARYDQAEAKLRQALTIDPANRGAAYYMVLVQEAKNMIQVKKRDMTSRESIKNVTKDWVAPGMSFDLGDPTAREGLLFPNSLANIAPTNSYPNRIYTGPGRMRIHRLLHNIRLERFPVSGIVDSLSLQDITKDLHDTIQQIDEEGINIIIDQNTGVLQLSLFGGDPSLGGFDPNDPAGFGPGGFPGAQEAEEINIAQEVSITIDPPLRNVTLAQTLDIIMRLSNIPIKYSVEDWGIIFSHAPAEGPRLETRTYRVDPDTFIQGLQSVGVSYVSADGGQGGGGGMGGGMGGGMGGGMGGGMGGG
;
A
#
# COMPACT_ATOMS: atom_id res chain seq x y z
N MET A 1 -7.81 -39.67 -26.86
CA MET A 1 -8.65 -38.49 -26.54
C MET A 1 -8.27 -38.02 -25.15
N CYS A 2 -8.09 -36.70 -25.02
CA CYS A 2 -7.43 -35.99 -23.93
C CYS A 2 -8.15 -36.06 -22.58
N GLY A 3 -7.41 -35.83 -21.48
CA GLY A 3 -7.98 -35.56 -20.16
C GLY A 3 -7.00 -35.66 -19.00
N ALA A 4 -5.89 -34.93 -19.02
CA ALA A 4 -5.02 -34.73 -17.86
C ALA A 4 -5.52 -33.53 -17.04
N SER A 5 -5.83 -33.73 -15.75
CA SER A 5 -6.03 -32.63 -14.79
C SER A 5 -4.87 -32.62 -13.79
N GLY A 6 -4.15 -31.51 -13.76
CA GLY A 6 -2.95 -31.31 -12.94
C GLY A 6 -3.23 -31.25 -11.44
N LYS A 7 -2.28 -31.80 -10.68
CA LYS A 7 -2.07 -31.51 -9.26
C LYS A 7 -0.95 -30.47 -9.13
N PRO A 8 -1.01 -29.56 -8.14
CA PRO A 8 -0.12 -28.40 -8.05
C PRO A 8 1.28 -28.80 -7.59
N ILE A 9 2.26 -28.40 -8.39
CA ILE A 9 3.71 -28.65 -8.31
C ILE A 9 4.37 -28.05 -7.04
N PHE A 10 3.62 -27.32 -6.22
CA PHE A 10 4.17 -26.53 -5.10
C PHE A 10 4.35 -27.32 -3.79
N ASP A 11 3.57 -28.37 -3.53
CA ASP A 11 3.64 -29.08 -2.23
C ASP A 11 4.83 -30.06 -2.14
N GLU A 12 5.28 -30.62 -3.27
CA GLU A 12 6.47 -31.49 -3.31
C GLU A 12 7.80 -30.69 -3.16
N LEU A 13 7.76 -29.39 -3.47
CA LEU A 13 8.91 -28.49 -3.42
C LEU A 13 9.21 -27.98 -2.00
N ILE A 14 8.19 -27.91 -1.13
CA ILE A 14 8.34 -27.43 0.25
C ILE A 14 8.91 -28.52 1.17
N GLN A 15 8.69 -29.80 0.86
CA GLN A 15 9.25 -30.90 1.68
C GLN A 15 10.73 -31.19 1.37
N GLN A 16 11.28 -30.69 0.26
CA GLN A 16 12.70 -30.87 -0.09
C GLN A 16 13.64 -29.77 0.43
N LEU A 17 13.11 -28.63 0.91
CA LEU A 17 13.94 -27.46 1.27
C LEU A 17 14.20 -27.28 2.78
N SER A 18 13.76 -28.19 3.66
CA SER A 18 13.91 -28.01 5.12
C SER A 18 14.97 -28.87 5.81
N THR A 19 15.97 -29.42 5.11
CA THR A 19 17.16 -30.01 5.79
C THR A 19 18.47 -29.67 5.08
N PRO A 20 19.40 -28.94 5.71
CA PRO A 20 20.73 -28.73 5.15
C PRO A 20 21.60 -29.94 5.46
N ASN A 21 21.92 -30.75 4.45
CA ASN A 21 22.90 -31.85 4.55
C ASN A 21 24.17 -31.48 3.75
N PRO A 22 25.31 -31.17 4.39
CA PRO A 22 26.50 -30.62 3.72
C PRO A 22 27.29 -31.60 2.85
N ASN A 23 26.74 -32.78 2.52
CA ASN A 23 27.45 -33.86 1.81
C ASN A 23 26.94 -34.15 0.37
N GLN A 24 26.12 -33.29 -0.24
CA GLN A 24 25.59 -33.54 -1.60
C GLN A 24 26.28 -32.79 -2.75
N PHE A 25 27.26 -31.92 -2.49
CA PHE A 25 27.97 -31.20 -3.56
C PHE A 25 29.02 -32.02 -4.33
N ASN A 26 29.11 -33.34 -4.11
CA ASN A 26 30.18 -34.19 -4.67
C ASN A 26 29.69 -35.39 -5.51
N ARG A 27 28.48 -35.35 -6.09
CA ARG A 27 27.90 -36.48 -6.83
C ARG A 27 27.41 -36.18 -8.26
N LEU A 28 28.10 -35.32 -9.02
CA LEU A 28 27.86 -35.20 -10.47
C LEU A 28 29.09 -35.44 -11.35
N THR A 29 30.20 -35.89 -10.77
CA THR A 29 31.43 -36.31 -11.48
C THR A 29 31.74 -37.80 -11.30
N GLN A 30 30.71 -38.64 -11.11
CA GLN A 30 30.85 -40.10 -11.03
C GLN A 30 29.84 -40.82 -11.93
N ALA A 31 29.96 -40.65 -13.24
CA ALA A 31 29.39 -41.59 -14.21
C ALA A 31 30.05 -41.39 -15.58
N ILE A 32 31.28 -41.90 -15.72
CA ILE A 32 31.83 -42.63 -16.89
C ILE A 32 33.14 -43.23 -16.35
N MET A 33 33.06 -44.39 -15.71
CA MET A 33 34.20 -45.29 -15.52
C MET A 33 34.00 -46.47 -16.47
N ILE A 34 34.79 -46.50 -17.54
CA ILE A 34 35.10 -47.72 -18.28
C ILE A 34 36.44 -48.19 -17.71
N ASN A 35 36.43 -49.42 -17.19
CA ASN A 35 37.51 -50.07 -16.44
C ASN A 35 38.85 -50.13 -17.18
N PRO A 36 39.99 -49.92 -16.48
CA PRO A 36 41.24 -50.54 -16.87
C PRO A 36 41.48 -51.85 -16.11
N ILE A 37 41.99 -52.80 -16.89
CA ILE A 37 42.32 -54.18 -16.57
C ILE A 37 43.39 -54.26 -15.46
N LYS A 38 43.18 -55.20 -14.53
CA LYS A 38 44.17 -55.59 -13.51
C LYS A 38 45.31 -56.39 -14.16
N THR A 39 46.56 -56.00 -13.90
CA THR A 39 47.69 -56.93 -13.77
C THR A 39 48.62 -56.47 -12.66
N ALA A 40 48.88 -57.39 -11.74
CA ALA A 40 49.63 -57.25 -10.50
C ALA A 40 51.13 -57.52 -10.67
N GLY A 41 51.92 -57.12 -9.66
CA GLY A 41 53.33 -57.49 -9.46
C GLY A 41 54.03 -56.48 -8.54
N ILE A 42 53.80 -56.49 -7.22
CA ILE A 42 54.59 -57.20 -6.17
C ILE A 42 56.01 -56.60 -6.03
N ALA A 43 56.19 -55.67 -5.07
CA ALA A 43 56.99 -55.81 -3.83
C ALA A 43 58.29 -54.98 -3.92
N LEU A 44 58.91 -54.44 -2.86
CA LEU A 44 58.97 -54.85 -1.47
C LEU A 44 59.43 -53.65 -0.60
N LEU A 45 58.97 -53.63 0.64
CA LEU A 45 59.35 -52.76 1.77
C LEU A 45 60.86 -52.46 1.89
N LEU A 46 61.20 -51.22 2.24
CA LEU A 46 62.11 -50.89 3.36
C LEU A 46 62.00 -49.39 3.69
N GLY A 47 61.64 -49.10 4.93
CA GLY A 47 61.54 -47.74 5.46
C GLY A 47 62.91 -47.10 5.66
N VAL A 48 63.06 -45.90 5.12
CA VAL A 48 64.00 -44.88 5.62
C VAL A 48 63.18 -43.59 5.73
N ILE A 49 63.05 -43.08 6.95
CA ILE A 49 62.59 -41.71 7.18
C ILE A 49 63.71 -40.80 6.66
N VAL A 50 63.55 -40.32 5.43
CA VAL A 50 64.39 -39.24 4.88
C VAL A 50 63.69 -37.93 5.17
N LEU A 51 64.23 -37.16 6.12
CA LEU A 51 63.95 -35.74 6.26
C LEU A 51 64.21 -35.05 4.90
N PRO A 52 63.36 -34.12 4.43
CA PRO A 52 63.60 -33.44 3.17
C PRO A 52 64.83 -32.53 3.33
N SER A 53 65.99 -33.07 2.96
CA SER A 53 67.13 -32.26 2.61
C SER A 53 66.74 -31.58 1.30
N ALA A 54 66.61 -30.26 1.29
CA ALA A 54 66.52 -29.49 0.06
C ALA A 54 67.83 -29.66 -0.72
N GLN A 55 67.97 -30.78 -1.43
CA GLN A 55 69.01 -30.96 -2.43
C GLN A 55 68.70 -29.97 -3.55
N ALA A 56 69.57 -28.98 -3.72
CA ALA A 56 69.52 -28.09 -4.87
C ALA A 56 69.55 -28.95 -6.14
N GLN A 57 68.42 -29.03 -6.84
CA GLN A 57 68.29 -29.84 -8.04
C GLN A 57 69.34 -29.38 -9.05
N THR A 58 70.10 -30.33 -9.61
CA THR A 58 71.13 -30.00 -10.59
C THR A 58 70.47 -29.42 -11.86
N PRO A 59 71.14 -28.50 -12.61
CA PRO A 59 70.61 -27.97 -13.87
C PRO A 59 70.16 -29.06 -14.86
N ALA A 60 70.81 -30.22 -14.84
CA ALA A 60 70.45 -31.39 -15.65
C ALA A 60 69.14 -32.08 -15.20
N GLN A 61 68.90 -32.17 -13.88
CA GLN A 61 67.63 -32.73 -13.34
C GLN A 61 66.45 -31.78 -13.59
N ASN A 62 66.67 -30.46 -13.49
CA ASN A 62 65.66 -29.46 -13.82
C ASN A 62 65.31 -29.48 -15.32
N ALA A 63 66.29 -29.65 -16.19
CA ALA A 63 66.06 -29.81 -17.62
C ALA A 63 65.27 -31.09 -17.95
N ALA A 64 65.57 -32.22 -17.30
CA ALA A 64 64.83 -33.47 -17.50
C ALA A 64 63.38 -33.39 -17.02
N GLN A 65 63.14 -32.78 -15.84
CA GLN A 65 61.78 -32.54 -15.33
C GLN A 65 60.99 -31.58 -16.23
N GLU A 66 61.63 -30.55 -16.76
CA GLU A 66 61.01 -29.59 -17.67
C GLU A 66 60.60 -30.25 -19.00
N VAL A 67 61.38 -31.19 -19.53
CA VAL A 67 61.01 -31.96 -20.73
C VAL A 67 59.78 -32.82 -20.48
N VAL A 68 59.71 -33.53 -19.35
CA VAL A 68 58.54 -34.35 -18.99
C VAL A 68 57.31 -33.47 -18.78
N ARG A 69 57.45 -32.33 -18.11
CA ARG A 69 56.35 -31.36 -17.91
C ARG A 69 55.81 -30.85 -19.24
N ARG A 70 56.69 -30.48 -20.18
CA ARG A 70 56.29 -30.04 -21.52
C ARG A 70 55.62 -31.16 -22.30
N GLN A 71 56.16 -32.38 -22.25
CA GLN A 71 55.54 -33.53 -22.92
C GLN A 71 54.13 -33.80 -22.38
N ALA A 72 53.92 -33.70 -21.07
CA ALA A 72 52.60 -33.82 -20.45
C ALA A 72 51.64 -32.71 -20.91
N ALA A 73 52.11 -31.46 -20.96
CA ALA A 73 51.31 -30.32 -21.44
C ALA A 73 50.91 -30.47 -22.93
N ILE A 74 51.78 -31.03 -23.77
CA ILE A 74 51.47 -31.33 -25.17
C ILE A 74 50.39 -32.41 -25.29
N ILE A 75 50.45 -33.45 -24.46
CA ILE A 75 49.42 -34.50 -24.44
C ILE A 75 48.08 -33.92 -23.97
N GLU A 76 48.08 -33.07 -22.94
CA GLU A 76 46.88 -32.38 -22.48
C GLU A 76 46.28 -31.48 -23.56
N LEU A 77 47.12 -30.72 -24.27
CA LEU A 77 46.71 -29.89 -25.40
C LEU A 77 46.04 -30.72 -26.50
N ARG A 78 46.61 -31.88 -26.85
CA ARG A 78 46.01 -32.79 -27.86
C ARG A 78 44.64 -33.30 -27.42
N ASN A 79 44.53 -33.75 -26.17
CA ASN A 79 43.25 -34.22 -25.63
C ASN A 79 42.19 -33.11 -25.68
N LYS A 80 42.55 -31.87 -25.32
CA LYS A 80 41.67 -30.70 -25.40
C LYS A 80 41.25 -30.37 -26.83
N LEU A 81 42.16 -30.48 -27.80
CA LEU A 81 41.84 -30.26 -29.21
C LEU A 81 40.89 -31.33 -29.75
N ASP A 82 41.05 -32.58 -29.35
CA ASP A 82 40.13 -33.65 -29.72
C ASP A 82 38.77 -33.45 -29.06
N GLU A 83 38.71 -33.05 -27.80
CA GLU A 83 37.48 -32.67 -27.13
C GLU A 83 36.79 -31.50 -27.84
N ALA A 84 37.52 -30.42 -28.16
CA ALA A 84 37.00 -29.27 -28.90
C ALA A 84 36.40 -29.69 -30.25
N ARG A 85 37.06 -30.59 -30.99
CA ARG A 85 36.55 -31.14 -32.26
C ARG A 85 35.27 -31.95 -32.06
N THR A 86 35.21 -32.77 -31.01
CA THR A 86 33.99 -33.55 -30.72
C THR A 86 32.82 -32.62 -30.42
N VAL A 87 33.03 -31.57 -29.63
CA VAL A 87 32.00 -30.57 -29.30
C VAL A 87 31.64 -29.73 -30.52
N GLU A 88 32.59 -29.35 -31.37
CA GLU A 88 32.34 -28.68 -32.64
C GLU A 88 31.40 -29.53 -33.52
N ASN A 89 31.65 -30.84 -33.62
CA ASN A 89 30.83 -31.77 -34.39
C ASN A 89 29.40 -31.94 -33.82
N THR A 90 29.17 -31.66 -32.53
CA THR A 90 27.81 -31.63 -31.97
C THR A 90 27.02 -30.37 -32.35
N GLY A 91 27.67 -29.39 -33.00
CA GLY A 91 27.08 -28.10 -33.37
C GLY A 91 27.09 -27.05 -32.26
N ASN A 92 27.64 -27.36 -31.08
CA ASN A 92 27.76 -26.40 -29.98
C ASN A 92 29.01 -25.52 -30.16
N LEU A 93 28.89 -24.52 -31.04
CA LEU A 93 29.98 -23.61 -31.39
C LEU A 93 30.50 -22.79 -30.19
N LEU A 94 29.65 -22.45 -29.22
CA LEU A 94 30.06 -21.68 -28.04
C LEU A 94 30.98 -22.51 -27.13
N ALA A 95 30.57 -23.74 -26.81
CA ALA A 95 31.39 -24.64 -26.00
C ALA A 95 32.70 -25.01 -26.71
N ALA A 96 32.64 -25.26 -28.03
CA ALA A 96 33.83 -25.50 -28.83
C ALA A 96 34.80 -24.30 -28.81
N ALA A 97 34.31 -23.07 -28.92
CA ALA A 97 35.14 -21.87 -28.86
C ALA A 97 35.87 -21.72 -27.52
N ILE A 98 35.21 -22.07 -26.40
CA ILE A 98 35.82 -22.03 -25.06
C ILE A 98 36.98 -23.04 -24.99
N LEU A 99 36.75 -24.28 -25.44
CA LEU A 99 37.77 -25.33 -25.43
C LEU A 99 38.95 -24.99 -26.34
N TYR A 100 38.70 -24.41 -27.52
CA TYR A 100 39.77 -23.93 -28.40
C TYR A 100 40.54 -22.72 -27.81
N GLU A 101 39.89 -21.83 -27.07
CA GLU A 101 40.57 -20.73 -26.37
C GLU A 101 41.45 -21.26 -25.23
N GLU A 102 41.00 -22.30 -24.52
CA GLU A 102 41.82 -22.99 -23.52
C GLU A 102 43.01 -23.72 -24.14
N ALA A 103 42.82 -24.36 -25.30
CA ALA A 103 43.90 -24.94 -26.08
C ALA A 103 44.91 -23.86 -26.50
N GLN A 104 44.44 -22.68 -26.91
CA GLN A 104 45.31 -21.54 -27.27
C GLN A 104 46.16 -21.06 -26.08
N LYS A 105 45.57 -20.95 -24.89
CA LYS A 105 46.33 -20.68 -23.65
C LYS A 105 47.36 -21.77 -23.34
N GLY A 106 47.01 -23.03 -23.64
CA GLY A 106 47.93 -24.17 -23.57
C GLY A 106 49.16 -23.98 -24.46
N VAL A 107 48.94 -23.64 -25.74
CA VAL A 107 50.00 -23.34 -26.72
C VAL A 107 50.90 -22.19 -26.24
N GLU A 108 50.29 -21.11 -25.74
CA GLU A 108 51.02 -19.95 -25.20
C GLU A 108 51.89 -20.33 -23.99
N SER A 109 51.39 -21.19 -23.09
CA SER A 109 52.13 -21.62 -21.90
C SER A 109 53.29 -22.59 -22.19
N ILE A 110 53.17 -23.42 -23.23
CA ILE A 110 54.25 -24.29 -23.72
C ILE A 110 55.33 -23.47 -24.46
N GLY A 111 54.90 -22.38 -25.11
CA GLY A 111 55.73 -21.41 -25.81
C GLY A 111 55.74 -21.63 -27.33
N ALA A 112 55.44 -20.57 -28.08
CA ALA A 112 55.17 -20.57 -29.53
C ALA A 112 56.33 -21.04 -30.46
N GLY A 113 57.48 -21.42 -29.90
CA GLY A 113 58.64 -21.96 -30.65
C GLY A 113 59.18 -23.28 -30.08
N ALA A 114 58.41 -23.95 -29.22
CA ALA A 114 58.79 -25.26 -28.70
C ALA A 114 58.78 -26.30 -29.84
N LYS A 115 59.85 -27.09 -29.99
CA LYS A 115 59.90 -28.15 -31.00
C LYS A 115 58.80 -29.18 -30.75
N GLY A 116 57.98 -29.46 -31.77
CA GLY A 116 56.98 -30.53 -31.75
C GLY A 116 55.57 -30.10 -31.37
N ILE A 117 55.27 -28.79 -31.30
CA ILE A 117 53.90 -28.27 -31.12
C ILE A 117 53.35 -27.54 -32.35
N ASP A 118 54.11 -27.47 -33.44
CA ASP A 118 53.75 -26.65 -34.61
C ASP A 118 52.41 -27.10 -35.23
N ALA A 119 52.15 -28.42 -35.24
CA ALA A 119 50.92 -28.99 -35.76
C ALA A 119 49.71 -28.69 -34.84
N GLU A 120 49.90 -28.81 -33.53
CA GLU A 120 48.88 -28.55 -32.52
C GLU A 120 48.56 -27.05 -32.44
N SER A 121 49.57 -26.21 -32.50
CA SER A 121 49.44 -24.74 -32.57
C SER A 121 48.66 -24.33 -33.81
N ALA A 122 49.02 -24.85 -34.99
CA ALA A 122 48.29 -24.61 -36.23
C ALA A 122 46.83 -25.09 -36.14
N ALA A 123 46.60 -26.31 -35.62
CA ALA A 123 45.25 -26.86 -35.45
C ALA A 123 44.40 -26.07 -34.46
N THR A 124 45.02 -25.50 -33.42
CA THR A 124 44.34 -24.63 -32.43
C THR A 124 43.90 -23.34 -33.09
N VAL A 125 44.80 -22.64 -33.79
CA VAL A 125 44.49 -21.37 -34.47
C VAL A 125 43.45 -21.58 -35.57
N GLU A 126 43.56 -22.67 -36.34
CA GLU A 126 42.61 -23.00 -37.41
C GLU A 126 41.21 -23.32 -36.84
N GLY A 127 41.14 -24.19 -35.82
CA GLY A 127 39.88 -24.56 -35.16
C GLY A 127 39.21 -23.36 -34.51
N LEU A 128 39.97 -22.55 -33.76
CA LEU A 128 39.47 -21.34 -33.12
C LEU A 128 38.99 -20.31 -34.15
N THR A 129 39.73 -20.15 -35.24
CA THR A 129 39.35 -19.26 -36.35
C THR A 129 38.03 -19.70 -36.99
N ARG A 130 37.91 -20.99 -37.34
CA ARG A 130 36.70 -21.55 -37.96
C ARG A 130 35.48 -21.38 -37.05
N VAL A 131 35.59 -21.78 -35.78
CA VAL A 131 34.48 -21.70 -34.83
C VAL A 131 34.09 -20.24 -34.55
N ARG A 132 35.06 -19.32 -34.42
CA ARG A 132 34.76 -17.90 -34.18
C ARG A 132 34.15 -17.20 -35.40
N LEU A 133 34.58 -17.53 -36.62
CA LEU A 133 33.92 -17.02 -37.83
C LEU A 133 32.48 -17.52 -37.93
N ALA A 134 32.25 -18.81 -37.67
CA ALA A 134 30.90 -19.40 -37.62
C ALA A 134 30.02 -18.78 -36.53
N LEU A 135 30.58 -18.49 -35.35
CA LEU A 135 29.88 -17.73 -34.29
C LEU A 135 29.59 -16.30 -34.74
N GLY A 136 30.55 -15.64 -35.39
CA GLY A 136 30.36 -14.32 -35.99
C GLY A 136 29.18 -14.29 -36.96
N ASP A 137 29.08 -15.29 -37.85
CA ASP A 137 27.97 -15.41 -38.80
C ASP A 137 26.65 -15.68 -38.10
N LYS A 138 26.65 -16.53 -37.07
CA LYS A 138 25.46 -16.80 -36.26
C LYS A 138 24.96 -15.55 -35.54
N TYR A 139 25.86 -14.73 -35.00
CA TYR A 139 25.49 -13.45 -34.38
C TYR A 139 25.08 -12.39 -35.41
N ALA A 140 25.73 -12.36 -36.57
CA ALA A 140 25.38 -11.44 -37.65
C ALA A 140 23.98 -11.73 -38.19
N THR A 141 23.66 -13.01 -38.40
CA THR A 141 22.33 -13.46 -38.86
C THR A 141 21.23 -13.29 -37.81
N SER A 142 21.55 -13.39 -36.52
CA SER A 142 20.60 -13.10 -35.44
C SER A 142 20.40 -11.61 -35.17
N GLY A 143 21.14 -10.73 -35.87
CA GLY A 143 21.07 -9.28 -35.72
C GLY A 143 21.93 -8.73 -34.58
N ASN A 144 22.62 -9.57 -33.81
CA ASN A 144 23.56 -9.13 -32.78
C ASN A 144 24.92 -8.77 -33.39
N LEU A 145 24.96 -7.66 -34.13
CA LEU A 145 26.14 -7.21 -34.87
C LEU A 145 27.31 -6.82 -33.97
N THR A 146 27.07 -6.35 -32.74
CA THR A 146 28.12 -6.00 -31.77
C THR A 146 28.87 -7.24 -31.31
N GLU A 147 28.17 -8.31 -30.92
CA GLU A 147 28.83 -9.57 -30.57
C GLU A 147 29.48 -10.24 -31.79
N ALA A 148 28.86 -10.18 -32.96
CA ALA A 148 29.47 -10.65 -34.21
C ALA A 148 30.82 -9.97 -34.46
N ARG A 149 30.89 -8.65 -34.31
CA ARG A 149 32.12 -7.86 -34.46
C ARG A 149 33.22 -8.34 -33.51
N LYS A 150 32.89 -8.55 -32.23
CA LYS A 150 33.84 -9.05 -31.21
C LYS A 150 34.43 -10.40 -31.59
N GLN A 151 33.61 -11.34 -32.08
CA GLN A 151 34.09 -12.67 -32.50
C GLN A 151 35.06 -12.59 -33.69
N VAL A 152 34.69 -11.83 -34.74
CA VAL A 152 35.51 -11.69 -35.95
C VAL A 152 36.80 -10.91 -35.69
N GLN A 153 36.75 -9.89 -34.84
CA GLN A 153 37.95 -9.13 -34.47
C GLN A 153 38.97 -9.99 -33.70
N ARG A 154 38.51 -10.91 -32.85
CA ARG A 154 39.39 -11.89 -32.19
C ARG A 154 40.11 -12.79 -33.20
N VAL A 155 39.45 -13.18 -34.30
CA VAL A 155 40.09 -13.93 -35.39
C VAL A 155 41.21 -13.14 -36.04
N LEU A 156 41.01 -11.83 -36.29
CA LEU A 156 42.04 -10.98 -36.89
C LEU A 156 43.24 -10.73 -35.96
N VAL A 157 43.07 -10.84 -34.65
CA VAL A 157 44.19 -10.81 -33.69
C VAL A 157 45.02 -12.09 -33.81
N LEU A 158 44.38 -13.25 -33.97
CA LEU A 158 45.06 -14.54 -34.06
C LEU A 158 45.65 -14.80 -35.45
N SER A 159 44.94 -14.39 -36.50
CA SER A 159 45.29 -14.58 -37.91
C SER A 159 45.10 -13.26 -38.67
N PRO A 160 46.05 -12.30 -38.58
CA PRO A 160 45.92 -10.99 -39.20
C PRO A 160 45.75 -11.02 -40.73
N GLY A 161 46.23 -12.07 -41.39
CA GLY A 161 46.12 -12.26 -42.84
C GLY A 161 44.82 -12.90 -43.32
N ASN A 162 43.88 -13.23 -42.44
CA ASN A 162 42.65 -13.92 -42.81
C ASN A 162 41.71 -12.99 -43.61
N LEU A 163 41.53 -13.27 -44.90
CA LEU A 163 40.71 -12.48 -45.80
C LEU A 163 39.22 -12.57 -45.47
N THR A 164 38.71 -13.77 -45.15
CA THR A 164 37.28 -13.97 -44.83
C THR A 164 36.87 -13.19 -43.59
N ALA A 165 37.74 -13.15 -42.57
CA ALA A 165 37.51 -12.37 -41.36
C ALA A 165 37.45 -10.85 -41.63
N ARG A 166 38.30 -10.33 -42.54
CA ARG A 166 38.25 -8.91 -42.92
C ARG A 166 36.98 -8.55 -43.67
N GLU A 167 36.57 -9.40 -44.61
CA GLU A 167 35.32 -9.21 -45.37
C GLU A 167 34.10 -9.24 -44.45
N GLN A 168 34.03 -10.22 -43.56
CA GLN A 168 32.95 -10.33 -42.57
C GLN A 168 32.92 -9.13 -41.61
N LEU A 169 34.09 -8.66 -41.14
CA LEU A 169 34.19 -7.48 -40.30
C LEU A 169 33.69 -6.23 -41.03
N GLN A 170 34.07 -6.04 -42.30
CA GLN A 170 33.59 -4.91 -43.10
C GLN A 170 32.06 -4.96 -43.28
N ALA A 171 31.50 -6.14 -43.56
CA ALA A 171 30.05 -6.30 -43.67
C ALA A 171 29.33 -5.94 -42.35
N ILE A 172 29.84 -6.41 -41.21
CA ILE A 172 29.33 -6.08 -39.88
C ILE A 172 29.41 -4.57 -39.61
N ASP A 173 30.55 -3.94 -39.90
CA ASP A 173 30.76 -2.50 -39.67
C ASP A 173 29.81 -1.64 -40.52
N THR A 174 29.56 -2.03 -41.78
CA THR A 174 28.55 -1.35 -42.61
C THR A 174 27.13 -1.53 -42.08
N GLY A 175 26.81 -2.69 -41.50
CA GLY A 175 25.54 -2.95 -40.83
C GLY A 175 25.37 -2.11 -39.57
N LEU A 176 26.42 -2.03 -38.75
CA LEU A 176 26.44 -1.19 -37.53
C LEU A 176 26.27 0.30 -37.88
N GLU A 177 26.93 0.80 -38.92
CA GLU A 177 26.79 2.21 -39.33
C GLU A 177 25.36 2.53 -39.80
N LYS A 178 24.70 1.59 -40.51
CA LYS A 178 23.28 1.74 -40.89
C LYS A 178 22.33 1.74 -39.68
N LEU A 179 22.73 1.05 -38.60
CA LEU A 179 21.98 0.99 -37.35
C LEU A 179 22.37 2.10 -36.36
N ARG A 180 23.35 2.94 -36.71
CA ARG A 180 23.79 4.05 -35.89
C ARG A 180 22.63 5.02 -35.65
N GLY A 181 22.39 5.36 -34.38
CA GLY A 181 21.24 6.15 -33.95
C GLY A 181 19.91 5.38 -33.83
N ARG A 182 19.87 4.09 -34.21
CA ARG A 182 18.74 3.17 -33.96
C ARG A 182 19.05 2.13 -32.89
N MET A 183 20.31 1.92 -32.56
CA MET A 183 20.73 1.07 -31.44
C MET A 183 21.18 1.93 -30.24
N PRO A 184 20.84 1.50 -29.02
CA PRO A 184 21.44 2.04 -27.80
C PRO A 184 22.98 1.92 -27.84
N THR A 185 23.68 2.81 -27.14
CA THR A 185 25.15 2.79 -27.05
C THR A 185 25.61 1.67 -26.12
N GLU A 186 26.85 1.19 -26.26
CA GLU A 186 27.41 0.18 -25.33
C GLU A 186 27.38 0.67 -23.87
N GLU A 187 27.61 1.97 -23.65
CA GLU A 187 27.48 2.61 -22.34
C GLU A 187 26.08 2.43 -21.75
N THR A 188 25.03 2.65 -22.54
CA THR A 188 23.64 2.40 -22.07
C THR A 188 23.37 0.93 -21.79
N PHE A 189 24.04 -0.01 -22.47
CA PHE A 189 23.93 -1.43 -22.14
C PHE A 189 24.59 -1.78 -20.81
N GLU A 190 25.71 -1.16 -20.47
CA GLU A 190 26.36 -1.31 -19.17
C GLU A 190 25.50 -0.69 -18.06
N GLU A 191 24.96 0.52 -18.26
CA GLU A 191 24.02 1.13 -17.30
C GLU A 191 22.79 0.25 -17.05
N VAL A 192 22.26 -0.42 -18.08
CA VAL A 192 21.14 -1.35 -17.93
C VAL A 192 21.50 -2.54 -17.04
N LYS A 193 22.74 -3.05 -17.07
CA LYS A 193 23.15 -4.14 -16.16
C LYS A 193 23.13 -3.69 -14.72
N ASP A 194 23.62 -2.49 -14.45
CA ASP A 194 23.60 -1.90 -13.10
C ASP A 194 22.15 -1.73 -12.61
N VAL A 195 21.25 -1.25 -13.48
CA VAL A 195 19.81 -1.15 -13.17
C VAL A 195 19.17 -2.51 -12.90
N VAL A 196 19.57 -3.56 -13.61
CA VAL A 196 19.07 -4.93 -13.36
C VAL A 196 19.54 -5.42 -11.98
N GLU A 197 20.80 -5.18 -11.64
CA GLU A 197 21.37 -5.57 -10.35
C GLU A 197 20.70 -4.79 -9.19
N GLU A 198 20.50 -3.48 -9.35
CA GLU A 198 19.74 -2.66 -8.40
C GLU A 198 18.32 -3.19 -8.18
N LYS A 199 17.63 -3.60 -9.26
CA LYS A 199 16.29 -4.21 -9.15
C LYS A 199 16.30 -5.55 -8.42
N ILE A 200 17.33 -6.38 -8.62
CA ILE A 200 17.51 -7.64 -7.89
C ILE A 200 17.72 -7.35 -6.39
N GLN A 201 18.54 -6.35 -6.07
CA GLN A 201 18.77 -5.91 -4.69
C GLN A 201 17.47 -5.40 -4.05
N ALA A 202 16.72 -4.54 -4.74
CA ALA A 202 15.42 -4.07 -4.28
C ALA A 202 14.44 -5.23 -4.05
N ALA A 203 14.36 -6.20 -4.97
CA ALA A 203 13.51 -7.37 -4.82
C ALA A 203 13.90 -8.25 -3.62
N THR A 204 15.20 -8.38 -3.34
CA THR A 204 15.70 -9.10 -2.17
C THR A 204 15.26 -8.40 -0.87
N LEU A 205 15.36 -7.07 -0.81
CA LEU A 205 14.87 -6.27 0.31
C LEU A 205 13.36 -6.39 0.52
N VAL A 206 12.59 -6.56 -0.56
CA VAL A 206 11.15 -6.84 -0.46
C VAL A 206 10.89 -8.20 0.21
N GLN A 207 11.67 -9.23 -0.13
CA GLN A 207 11.54 -10.53 0.53
C GLN A 207 11.92 -10.46 2.01
N ASP A 208 13.00 -9.75 2.36
CA ASP A 208 13.37 -9.47 3.76
C ASP A 208 12.21 -8.75 4.50
N GLY A 209 11.67 -7.69 3.90
CA GLY A 209 10.57 -6.91 4.45
C GLY A 209 9.30 -7.74 4.67
N LYS A 210 8.97 -8.59 3.69
CA LYS A 210 7.88 -9.56 3.78
C LYS A 210 8.08 -10.52 4.96
N LEU A 211 9.27 -11.10 5.10
CA LEU A 211 9.57 -12.01 6.21
C LEU A 211 9.41 -11.31 7.56
N PHE A 212 9.92 -10.07 7.70
CA PHE A 212 9.71 -9.28 8.91
C PHE A 212 8.23 -8.98 9.18
N TYR A 213 7.44 -8.71 8.16
CA TYR A 213 6.00 -8.53 8.28
C TYR A 213 5.31 -9.81 8.78
N GLU A 214 5.64 -10.97 8.21
CA GLU A 214 5.11 -12.28 8.63
C GLU A 214 5.49 -12.61 10.08
N MET A 215 6.66 -12.17 10.54
CA MET A 215 7.10 -12.28 11.93
C MET A 215 6.49 -11.21 12.86
N ALA A 216 5.54 -10.40 12.38
CA ALA A 216 4.94 -9.26 13.08
C ALA A 216 5.96 -8.20 13.56
N ARG A 217 7.15 -8.14 12.94
CA ARG A 217 8.20 -7.15 13.20
C ARG A 217 8.07 -5.96 12.26
N TYR A 218 6.98 -5.21 12.43
CA TYR A 218 6.54 -4.19 11.49
C TYR A 218 7.54 -3.03 11.28
N ASP A 219 8.27 -2.60 12.31
CA ASP A 219 9.28 -1.54 12.16
C ASP A 219 10.49 -1.98 11.31
N GLN A 220 10.90 -3.24 11.45
CA GLN A 220 11.98 -3.81 10.64
C GLN A 220 11.53 -4.03 9.20
N ALA A 221 10.29 -4.49 9.02
CA ALA A 221 9.66 -4.63 7.71
C ALA A 221 9.61 -3.28 6.99
N GLU A 222 9.11 -2.23 7.65
CA GLU A 222 9.03 -0.88 7.11
C GLU A 222 10.40 -0.36 6.68
N ALA A 223 11.43 -0.52 7.52
CA ALA A 223 12.78 -0.06 7.21
C ALA A 223 13.34 -0.73 5.93
N LYS A 224 13.15 -2.04 5.78
CA LYS A 224 13.59 -2.79 4.58
C LYS A 224 12.81 -2.42 3.34
N LEU A 225 11.49 -2.25 3.45
CA LEU A 225 10.63 -1.87 2.33
C LEU A 225 10.90 -0.43 1.87
N ARG A 226 11.22 0.49 2.78
CA ARG A 226 11.70 1.84 2.43
C ARG A 226 13.00 1.79 1.65
N GLN A 227 13.97 0.97 2.08
CA GLN A 227 15.22 0.79 1.34
C GLN A 227 14.96 0.25 -0.08
N ALA A 228 14.06 -0.72 -0.22
CA ALA A 228 13.66 -1.25 -1.52
C ALA A 228 13.06 -0.17 -2.43
N LEU A 229 12.18 0.70 -1.88
CA LEU A 229 11.56 1.81 -2.63
C LEU A 229 12.53 2.94 -2.95
N THR A 230 13.62 3.11 -2.21
CA THR A 230 14.70 4.05 -2.55
C THR A 230 15.48 3.58 -3.78
N ILE A 231 15.70 2.27 -3.90
CA ILE A 231 16.43 1.67 -5.03
C ILE A 231 15.53 1.55 -6.26
N ASP A 232 14.32 1.00 -6.10
CA ASP A 232 13.32 0.90 -7.16
C ASP A 232 11.97 1.48 -6.68
N PRO A 233 11.73 2.78 -6.93
CA PRO A 233 10.46 3.43 -6.59
C PRO A 233 9.23 2.80 -7.28
N ALA A 234 9.43 2.08 -8.39
CA ALA A 234 8.36 1.42 -9.13
C ALA A 234 8.09 -0.02 -8.65
N ASN A 235 8.79 -0.49 -7.61
CA ASN A 235 8.65 -1.84 -7.09
C ASN A 235 7.27 -2.05 -6.43
N ARG A 236 6.37 -2.71 -7.16
CA ARG A 236 5.01 -3.00 -6.70
C ARG A 236 4.96 -3.85 -5.43
N GLY A 237 5.90 -4.78 -5.27
CA GLY A 237 5.96 -5.64 -4.08
C GLY A 237 6.31 -4.84 -2.84
N ALA A 238 7.28 -3.93 -2.95
CA ALA A 238 7.65 -3.04 -1.86
C ALA A 238 6.49 -2.12 -1.45
N ALA A 239 5.82 -1.50 -2.43
CA ALA A 239 4.66 -0.65 -2.19
C ALA A 239 3.49 -1.41 -1.55
N TYR A 240 3.19 -2.62 -2.03
CA TYR A 240 2.12 -3.47 -1.47
C TYR A 240 2.37 -3.81 0.00
N TYR A 241 3.55 -4.35 0.33
CA TYR A 241 3.86 -4.71 1.72
C TYR A 241 3.98 -3.48 2.63
N MET A 242 4.34 -2.31 2.10
CA MET A 242 4.36 -1.07 2.86
C MET A 242 2.96 -0.68 3.36
N VAL A 243 1.94 -0.81 2.51
CA VAL A 243 0.54 -0.56 2.91
C VAL A 243 0.13 -1.52 4.02
N LEU A 244 0.40 -2.82 3.87
CA LEU A 244 0.08 -3.83 4.88
C LEU A 244 0.78 -3.57 6.23
N VAL A 245 2.05 -3.16 6.19
CA VAL A 245 2.80 -2.80 7.39
C VAL A 245 2.17 -1.59 8.07
N GLN A 246 1.78 -0.56 7.31
CA GLN A 246 1.15 0.63 7.87
C GLN A 246 -0.22 0.30 8.49
N GLU A 247 -1.04 -0.53 7.85
CA GLU A 247 -2.30 -1.02 8.40
C GLU A 247 -2.12 -1.78 9.70
N ALA A 248 -1.13 -2.69 9.75
CA ALA A 248 -0.83 -3.45 10.96
C ALA A 248 -0.37 -2.54 12.13
N LYS A 249 0.48 -1.55 11.84
CA LYS A 249 0.91 -0.55 12.84
C LYS A 249 -0.25 0.29 13.34
N ASN A 250 -1.13 0.74 12.44
CA ASN A 250 -2.34 1.47 12.81
C ASN A 250 -3.23 0.62 13.74
N MET A 251 -3.47 -0.66 13.41
CA MET A 251 -4.24 -1.56 14.27
C MET A 251 -3.62 -1.72 15.67
N ILE A 252 -2.30 -1.82 15.77
CA ILE A 252 -1.61 -1.88 17.07
C ILE A 252 -1.82 -0.58 17.85
N GLN A 253 -1.70 0.58 17.19
CA GLN A 253 -1.92 1.87 17.82
C GLN A 253 -3.37 2.01 18.33
N VAL A 254 -4.36 1.56 17.55
CA VAL A 254 -5.76 1.51 17.97
C VAL A 254 -5.92 0.63 19.21
N LYS A 255 -5.39 -0.59 19.21
CA LYS A 255 -5.45 -1.49 20.38
C LYS A 255 -4.78 -0.89 21.60
N LYS A 256 -3.65 -0.19 21.43
CA LYS A 256 -2.96 0.50 22.52
C LYS A 256 -3.83 1.60 23.12
N ARG A 257 -4.47 2.41 22.27
CA ARG A 257 -5.48 3.40 22.68
C ARG A 257 -6.58 2.73 23.51
N ASP A 258 -7.15 1.64 23.01
CA ASP A 258 -8.28 0.97 23.67
C ASP A 258 -7.89 0.40 25.03
N MET A 259 -6.66 -0.13 25.15
CA MET A 259 -6.11 -0.57 26.43
C MET A 259 -5.95 0.60 27.40
N THR A 260 -5.39 1.73 26.97
CA THR A 260 -5.25 2.93 27.80
C THR A 260 -6.61 3.45 28.29
N SER A 261 -7.63 3.47 27.43
CA SER A 261 -8.99 3.85 27.81
C SER A 261 -9.62 2.86 28.79
N ARG A 262 -9.38 1.55 28.61
CA ARG A 262 -9.85 0.53 29.58
C ARG A 262 -9.16 0.67 30.93
N GLU A 263 -7.87 0.96 30.95
CA GLU A 263 -7.11 1.20 32.17
C GLU A 263 -7.58 2.45 32.90
N SER A 264 -7.88 3.54 32.19
CA SER A 264 -8.41 4.75 32.81
C SER A 264 -9.79 4.53 33.43
N ILE A 265 -10.71 3.83 32.74
CA ILE A 265 -12.02 3.46 33.28
C ILE A 265 -11.84 2.59 34.53
N LYS A 266 -10.96 1.58 34.48
CA LYS A 266 -10.65 0.74 35.65
C LYS A 266 -10.17 1.58 36.83
N ASN A 267 -9.31 2.58 36.60
CA ASN A 267 -8.81 3.46 37.66
C ASN A 267 -9.94 4.32 38.24
N VAL A 268 -10.80 4.91 37.39
CA VAL A 268 -11.98 5.65 37.84
C VAL A 268 -12.88 4.75 38.69
N THR A 269 -13.19 3.53 38.23
CA THR A 269 -14.00 2.58 39.02
C THR A 269 -13.33 2.23 40.34
N LYS A 270 -12.01 2.03 40.36
CA LYS A 270 -11.25 1.76 41.60
C LYS A 270 -11.34 2.92 42.59
N ASP A 271 -11.20 4.16 42.11
CA ASP A 271 -11.26 5.36 42.95
C ASP A 271 -12.69 5.61 43.47
N TRP A 272 -13.71 5.26 42.68
CA TRP A 272 -15.12 5.31 43.11
C TRP A 272 -15.50 4.21 44.11
N VAL A 273 -14.90 3.02 44.01
CA VAL A 273 -15.10 1.88 44.92
C VAL A 273 -14.16 1.95 46.14
N ALA A 274 -13.35 3.01 46.26
CA ALA A 274 -12.42 3.15 47.39
C ALA A 274 -13.19 3.07 48.73
N PRO A 275 -12.64 2.40 49.77
CA PRO A 275 -13.37 2.02 51.00
C PRO A 275 -13.86 3.19 51.88
N GLY A 276 -13.68 4.45 51.46
CA GLY A 276 -14.21 5.63 52.13
C GLY A 276 -15.57 6.10 51.60
N MET A 277 -16.10 5.47 50.54
CA MET A 277 -17.42 5.80 49.97
C MET A 277 -18.45 4.69 50.17
N SER A 278 -18.37 3.95 51.28
CA SER A 278 -19.53 3.22 51.80
C SER A 278 -20.53 4.24 52.34
N PHE A 279 -21.41 4.73 51.47
CA PHE A 279 -22.55 5.56 51.85
C PHE A 279 -23.61 4.65 52.47
N ASP A 280 -23.57 4.47 53.79
CA ASP A 280 -24.73 3.98 54.51
C ASP A 280 -25.82 5.06 54.44
N LEU A 281 -26.93 4.74 53.79
CA LEU A 281 -28.14 5.57 53.69
C LEU A 281 -28.67 5.87 55.12
N GLY A 282 -28.16 6.93 55.74
CA GLY A 282 -28.58 7.37 57.07
C GLY A 282 -27.54 8.10 57.92
N ASP A 283 -26.26 8.16 57.51
CA ASP A 283 -25.22 8.82 58.34
C ASP A 283 -25.30 10.37 58.26
N PRO A 284 -25.59 11.07 59.37
CA PRO A 284 -25.66 12.54 59.40
C PRO A 284 -24.31 13.23 59.14
N THR A 285 -23.18 12.52 59.34
CA THR A 285 -21.83 13.08 59.27
C THR A 285 -21.21 13.04 57.87
N ALA A 286 -21.83 12.32 56.92
CA ALA A 286 -21.42 12.29 55.50
C ALA A 286 -21.53 13.65 54.77
N ARG A 287 -22.09 14.68 55.44
CA ARG A 287 -22.20 16.05 54.93
C ARG A 287 -20.93 16.89 55.13
N GLU A 288 -20.03 16.50 56.04
CA GLU A 288 -18.94 17.38 56.49
C GLU A 288 -17.70 17.36 55.57
N GLY A 289 -17.63 16.47 54.58
CA GLY A 289 -16.49 16.32 53.68
C GLY A 289 -16.55 17.09 52.35
N LEU A 290 -17.66 17.76 52.03
CA LEU A 290 -17.80 18.50 50.76
C LEU A 290 -17.51 19.98 50.98
N LEU A 291 -16.38 20.46 50.44
CA LEU A 291 -15.94 21.86 50.50
C LEU A 291 -16.98 22.86 49.94
N PHE A 292 -17.94 22.39 49.14
CA PHE A 292 -19.10 23.16 48.72
C PHE A 292 -20.35 22.26 48.75
N PRO A 293 -21.45 22.68 49.42
CA PRO A 293 -22.71 21.95 49.33
C PRO A 293 -23.19 21.96 47.88
N ASN A 294 -23.58 20.80 47.37
CA ASN A 294 -24.18 20.69 46.04
C ASN A 294 -25.47 21.53 45.99
N SER A 295 -25.44 22.65 45.25
CA SER A 295 -26.57 23.57 45.13
C SER A 295 -27.83 22.93 44.52
N LEU A 296 -27.69 21.76 43.89
CA LEU A 296 -28.79 20.98 43.32
C LEU A 296 -29.49 20.07 44.34
N ALA A 297 -28.92 19.83 45.52
CA ALA A 297 -29.48 18.90 46.50
C ALA A 297 -30.76 19.41 47.18
N ASN A 298 -30.99 20.73 47.21
CA ASN A 298 -32.16 21.33 47.85
C ASN A 298 -33.37 21.51 46.92
N ILE A 299 -33.32 21.05 45.67
CA ILE A 299 -34.43 21.22 44.70
C ILE A 299 -35.43 20.05 44.77
N ALA A 300 -35.12 18.98 45.50
CA ALA A 300 -35.93 17.76 45.51
C ALA A 300 -36.81 17.59 46.77
N PRO A 301 -37.85 18.42 46.95
CA PRO A 301 -39.12 17.87 47.44
C PRO A 301 -40.35 18.27 46.62
N THR A 302 -40.23 19.16 45.64
CA THR A 302 -41.33 19.50 44.74
C THR A 302 -40.90 19.16 43.32
N ASN A 303 -41.67 18.30 42.67
CA ASN A 303 -41.47 17.75 41.32
C ASN A 303 -41.61 18.82 40.21
N SER A 304 -41.03 19.99 40.43
CA SER A 304 -40.96 21.15 39.56
C SER A 304 -39.52 21.25 39.07
N TYR A 305 -39.23 20.59 37.94
CA TYR A 305 -38.02 20.89 37.18
C TYR A 305 -38.07 22.40 36.87
N PRO A 306 -37.03 23.19 37.20
CA PRO A 306 -37.01 24.54 36.70
C PRO A 306 -36.97 24.46 35.16
N ASN A 307 -37.81 25.23 34.48
CA ASN A 307 -37.71 25.52 33.03
C ASN A 307 -36.42 26.30 32.69
N ARG A 308 -35.33 26.08 33.44
CA ARG A 308 -34.03 26.69 33.26
C ARG A 308 -33.21 25.73 32.42
N ILE A 309 -33.08 26.07 31.14
CA ILE A 309 -32.16 25.41 30.21
C ILE A 309 -30.74 25.60 30.78
N TYR A 310 -30.06 24.50 31.12
CA TYR A 310 -28.67 24.53 31.57
C TYR A 310 -27.74 24.58 30.35
N THR A 311 -27.59 25.77 29.78
CA THR A 311 -26.63 26.07 28.70
C THR A 311 -25.57 27.07 29.19
N GLY A 312 -24.68 27.55 28.30
CA GLY A 312 -23.77 28.64 28.61
C GLY A 312 -24.47 29.89 29.15
N PRO A 313 -23.77 30.72 29.95
CA PRO A 313 -24.35 31.88 30.65
C PRO A 313 -25.00 32.88 29.70
N GLY A 314 -24.46 33.04 28.49
CA GLY A 314 -25.00 33.92 27.46
C GLY A 314 -26.29 33.41 26.82
N ARG A 315 -26.35 32.11 26.46
CA ARG A 315 -27.59 31.50 25.94
C ARG A 315 -28.72 31.53 26.99
N MET A 316 -28.40 31.37 28.28
CA MET A 316 -29.37 31.53 29.37
C MET A 316 -29.93 32.96 29.48
N ARG A 317 -29.08 33.98 29.27
CA ARG A 317 -29.50 35.39 29.23
C ARG A 317 -30.44 35.63 28.06
N ILE A 318 -30.05 35.21 26.85
CA ILE A 318 -30.86 35.43 25.63
C ILE A 318 -32.21 34.71 25.74
N HIS A 319 -32.26 33.46 26.21
CA HIS A 319 -33.53 32.76 26.41
C HIS A 319 -34.47 33.49 27.38
N ARG A 320 -33.94 34.12 28.44
CA ARG A 320 -34.73 34.93 29.36
C ARG A 320 -35.31 36.16 28.64
N LEU A 321 -34.50 36.85 27.84
CA LEU A 321 -34.94 38.02 27.08
C LEU A 321 -36.00 37.66 26.04
N LEU A 322 -35.85 36.54 25.33
CA LEU A 322 -36.84 36.06 24.36
C LEU A 322 -38.26 35.93 24.96
N HIS A 323 -38.36 35.51 26.23
CA HIS A 323 -39.66 35.33 26.90
C HIS A 323 -40.15 36.57 27.65
N ASN A 324 -39.22 37.43 28.10
CA ASN A 324 -39.55 38.59 28.93
C ASN A 324 -39.75 39.88 28.13
N ILE A 325 -39.06 40.05 27.00
CA ILE A 325 -39.24 41.21 26.11
C ILE A 325 -40.57 41.07 25.39
N ARG A 326 -41.42 42.09 25.53
CA ARG A 326 -42.70 42.21 24.82
C ARG A 326 -42.66 43.40 23.88
N LEU A 327 -43.02 43.16 22.63
CA LEU A 327 -43.11 44.18 21.60
C LEU A 327 -44.55 44.73 21.60
N GLU A 328 -44.72 46.00 21.93
CA GLU A 328 -46.04 46.66 21.92
C GLU A 328 -46.63 46.72 20.51
N ARG A 329 -45.75 46.91 19.51
CA ARG A 329 -46.08 46.93 18.08
C ARG A 329 -44.88 46.41 17.27
N PHE A 330 -45.11 45.53 16.31
CA PHE A 330 -44.09 45.07 15.36
C PHE A 330 -44.72 44.68 14.00
N PRO A 331 -44.12 45.02 12.84
CA PRO A 331 -42.94 45.88 12.67
C PRO A 331 -43.25 47.35 13.01
N VAL A 332 -42.25 48.11 13.45
CA VAL A 332 -42.40 49.54 13.81
C VAL A 332 -42.59 50.39 12.56
N SER A 333 -42.05 49.94 11.43
CA SER A 333 -42.15 50.58 10.11
C SER A 333 -43.58 50.64 9.54
N GLY A 334 -44.55 49.92 10.11
CA GLY A 334 -45.96 49.96 9.71
C GLY A 334 -46.37 48.88 8.71
N ILE A 335 -47.42 49.13 7.92
CA ILE A 335 -47.93 48.20 6.91
C ILE A 335 -47.07 48.35 5.65
N VAL A 336 -46.23 47.36 5.38
CA VAL A 336 -45.43 47.26 4.16
C VAL A 336 -45.71 45.89 3.56
N ASP A 337 -46.08 45.85 2.27
CA ASP A 337 -46.55 44.62 1.59
C ASP A 337 -45.50 43.49 1.59
N SER A 338 -44.21 43.81 1.71
CA SER A 338 -43.13 42.83 1.84
C SER A 338 -41.89 43.45 2.50
N LEU A 339 -41.49 42.95 3.68
CA LEU A 339 -40.25 43.33 4.35
C LEU A 339 -39.17 42.27 4.11
N SER A 340 -37.94 42.70 3.85
CA SER A 340 -36.79 41.79 3.78
C SER A 340 -36.39 41.31 5.19
N LEU A 341 -35.78 40.13 5.29
CA LEU A 341 -35.22 39.65 6.57
C LEU A 341 -34.17 40.63 7.13
N GLN A 342 -33.42 41.32 6.27
CA GLN A 342 -32.49 42.37 6.68
C GLN A 342 -33.19 43.54 7.37
N ASP A 343 -34.31 44.02 6.81
CA ASP A 343 -35.04 45.16 7.39
C ASP A 343 -35.73 44.78 8.70
N ILE A 344 -36.28 43.56 8.76
CA ILE A 344 -36.83 42.98 10.00
C ILE A 344 -35.77 42.84 11.08
N THR A 345 -34.57 42.41 10.72
CA THR A 345 -33.46 42.27 11.68
C THR A 345 -33.02 43.62 12.23
N LYS A 346 -32.97 44.66 11.38
CA LYS A 346 -32.69 46.04 11.83
C LYS A 346 -33.78 46.55 12.77
N ASP A 347 -35.05 46.38 12.40
CA ASP A 347 -36.18 46.83 13.21
C ASP A 347 -36.24 46.11 14.57
N LEU A 348 -35.94 44.80 14.61
CA LEU A 348 -35.80 44.04 15.85
C LEU A 348 -34.62 44.52 16.69
N HIS A 349 -33.45 44.75 16.08
CA HIS A 349 -32.28 45.25 16.78
C HIS A 349 -32.55 46.59 17.45
N ASP A 350 -33.13 47.54 16.70
CA ASP A 350 -33.46 48.87 17.20
C ASP A 350 -34.53 48.82 18.31
N THR A 351 -35.55 47.98 18.15
CA THR A 351 -36.61 47.82 19.16
C THR A 351 -36.08 47.16 20.44
N ILE A 352 -35.21 46.15 20.33
CA ILE A 352 -34.62 45.48 21.50
C ILE A 352 -33.68 46.45 22.23
N GLN A 353 -32.86 47.23 21.51
CA GLN A 353 -31.94 48.20 22.10
C GLN A 353 -32.66 49.30 22.91
N GLN A 354 -33.90 49.63 22.55
CA GLN A 354 -34.73 50.56 23.32
C GLN A 354 -35.26 49.97 24.64
N ILE A 355 -35.36 48.63 24.72
CA ILE A 355 -35.91 47.92 25.88
C ILE A 355 -34.79 47.42 26.80
N ASP A 356 -33.66 47.00 26.23
CA ASP A 356 -32.49 46.44 26.93
C ASP A 356 -31.20 47.11 26.42
N GLU A 357 -30.48 47.80 27.30
CA GLU A 357 -29.27 48.57 26.96
C GLU A 357 -28.13 47.68 26.43
N GLU A 358 -28.06 46.44 26.90
CA GLU A 358 -27.06 45.45 26.47
C GLU A 358 -27.41 44.82 25.11
N GLY A 359 -28.67 44.91 24.67
CA GLY A 359 -29.14 44.40 23.40
C GLY A 359 -29.00 42.89 23.20
N ILE A 360 -29.30 42.45 21.97
CA ILE A 360 -29.06 41.09 21.48
C ILE A 360 -28.47 41.20 20.07
N ASN A 361 -27.35 40.51 19.83
CA ASN A 361 -26.79 40.39 18.48
C ASN A 361 -27.70 39.48 17.65
N ILE A 362 -28.18 39.97 16.51
CA ILE A 362 -28.96 39.18 15.55
C ILE A 362 -28.19 39.16 14.23
N ILE A 363 -27.78 37.97 13.78
CA ILE A 363 -26.95 37.77 12.59
C ILE A 363 -27.73 36.93 11.57
N ILE A 364 -27.54 37.23 10.29
CA ILE A 364 -28.06 36.41 9.18
C ILE A 364 -26.88 35.64 8.57
N ASP A 365 -26.97 34.32 8.56
CA ASP A 365 -25.95 33.43 8.00
C ASP A 365 -26.02 33.40 6.47
N GLN A 366 -25.04 34.01 5.83
CA GLN A 366 -24.95 34.08 4.36
C GLN A 366 -24.50 32.77 3.70
N ASN A 367 -24.07 31.76 4.48
CA ASN A 367 -23.39 30.58 3.95
C ASN A 367 -24.30 29.34 3.77
N THR A 368 -25.63 29.46 3.87
CA THR A 368 -26.53 28.29 3.99
C THR A 368 -27.51 28.03 2.83
N GLY A 369 -27.49 28.84 1.77
CA GLY A 369 -28.40 28.69 0.63
C GLY A 369 -27.92 27.73 -0.46
N VAL A 370 -28.02 26.41 -0.24
CA VAL A 370 -27.95 25.43 -1.34
C VAL A 370 -29.32 24.77 -1.48
N LEU A 371 -30.13 25.24 -2.43
CA LEU A 371 -31.36 24.54 -2.79
C LEU A 371 -30.98 23.27 -3.56
N GLN A 372 -31.02 22.12 -2.89
CA GLN A 372 -31.02 20.84 -3.58
C GLN A 372 -32.42 20.64 -4.19
N LEU A 373 -32.60 21.11 -5.44
CA LEU A 373 -33.79 20.80 -6.23
C LEU A 373 -33.80 19.29 -6.46
N SER A 374 -34.54 18.57 -5.63
CA SER A 374 -34.70 17.12 -5.72
C SER A 374 -35.50 16.81 -6.98
N LEU A 375 -34.81 16.48 -8.07
CA LEU A 375 -35.41 16.00 -9.32
C LEU A 375 -35.89 14.54 -9.21
N PHE A 376 -36.44 14.13 -8.06
CA PHE A 376 -37.09 12.84 -7.89
C PHE A 376 -38.61 13.03 -7.95
N GLY A 377 -39.05 13.41 -9.15
CA GLY A 377 -40.46 13.52 -9.52
C GLY A 377 -40.65 13.06 -10.97
N GLY A 378 -40.08 11.92 -11.34
CA GLY A 378 -40.21 11.30 -12.65
C GLY A 378 -40.49 9.81 -12.52
N ASP A 379 -41.65 9.40 -13.01
CA ASP A 379 -42.19 8.04 -13.12
C ASP A 379 -41.13 7.00 -13.60
N PRO A 380 -40.96 5.84 -12.93
CA PRO A 380 -39.96 4.83 -13.31
C PRO A 380 -40.30 3.99 -14.56
N SER A 381 -41.38 4.29 -15.30
CA SER A 381 -41.93 3.35 -16.30
C SER A 381 -41.59 3.62 -17.78
N LEU A 382 -40.70 4.56 -18.12
CA LEU A 382 -40.27 4.82 -19.51
C LEU A 382 -38.74 5.05 -19.54
N GLY A 383 -37.89 4.01 -19.64
CA GLY A 383 -37.46 3.37 -20.89
C GLY A 383 -36.39 4.22 -21.60
N GLY A 384 -35.14 3.80 -21.84
CA GLY A 384 -34.39 2.58 -21.59
C GLY A 384 -32.89 2.89 -21.85
N PHE A 385 -31.99 2.21 -21.14
CA PHE A 385 -30.55 2.27 -21.41
C PHE A 385 -30.22 1.30 -22.55
N ASP A 386 -29.78 1.81 -23.69
CA ASP A 386 -29.18 1.02 -24.77
C ASP A 386 -27.66 0.94 -24.56
N PRO A 387 -27.07 -0.24 -24.33
CA PRO A 387 -25.64 -0.39 -24.08
C PRO A 387 -24.73 -0.20 -25.31
N ASN A 388 -25.25 0.12 -26.50
CA ASN A 388 -24.46 0.20 -27.74
C ASN A 388 -24.51 1.55 -28.49
N ASP A 389 -24.91 2.65 -27.85
CA ASP A 389 -24.79 3.99 -28.46
C ASP A 389 -23.33 4.51 -28.38
N PRO A 390 -22.62 4.74 -29.51
CA PRO A 390 -21.22 5.15 -29.52
C PRO A 390 -20.99 6.63 -29.11
N ALA A 391 -22.04 7.38 -28.80
CA ALA A 391 -21.94 8.78 -28.36
C ALA A 391 -21.81 8.94 -26.82
N GLY A 392 -21.81 7.85 -26.05
CA GLY A 392 -21.93 7.87 -24.58
C GLY A 392 -20.63 7.90 -23.75
N PHE A 393 -19.44 7.89 -24.35
CA PHE A 393 -18.17 7.90 -23.60
C PHE A 393 -17.19 8.95 -24.13
N GLY A 394 -17.47 10.21 -23.82
CA GLY A 394 -16.48 11.29 -23.79
C GLY A 394 -15.86 11.42 -22.40
N PRO A 395 -14.58 11.84 -22.27
CA PRO A 395 -13.90 11.97 -20.99
C PRO A 395 -14.44 13.20 -20.24
N GLY A 396 -15.46 13.00 -19.40
CA GLY A 396 -16.07 14.09 -18.63
C GLY A 396 -17.26 13.73 -17.74
N GLY A 397 -17.51 12.45 -17.46
CA GLY A 397 -18.64 11.98 -16.66
C GLY A 397 -18.44 12.09 -15.15
N PHE A 398 -18.27 13.31 -14.63
CA PHE A 398 -18.81 13.65 -13.31
C PHE A 398 -20.12 14.38 -13.58
N PRO A 399 -21.20 14.15 -12.81
CA PRO A 399 -22.35 15.06 -12.88
C PRO A 399 -21.78 16.46 -12.64
N GLY A 400 -21.95 17.35 -13.62
CA GLY A 400 -21.61 18.74 -13.45
C GLY A 400 -22.34 19.21 -12.20
N ALA A 401 -21.58 19.73 -11.23
CA ALA A 401 -22.15 20.59 -10.22
C ALA A 401 -22.82 21.73 -10.99
N GLN A 402 -24.14 21.66 -11.13
CA GLN A 402 -24.91 22.86 -11.44
C GLN A 402 -24.54 23.84 -10.34
N GLU A 403 -24.08 25.02 -10.76
CA GLU A 403 -23.73 26.12 -9.89
C GLU A 403 -24.81 26.23 -8.81
N ALA A 404 -24.41 26.00 -7.56
CA ALA A 404 -25.24 26.35 -6.43
C ALA A 404 -25.37 27.88 -6.50
N GLU A 405 -26.53 28.38 -6.94
CA GLU A 405 -26.85 29.78 -6.76
C GLU A 405 -26.85 30.02 -5.25
N GLU A 406 -25.81 30.70 -4.75
CA GLU A 406 -25.73 31.14 -3.36
C GLU A 406 -26.88 32.12 -3.13
N ILE A 407 -27.97 31.60 -2.55
CA ILE A 407 -29.13 32.42 -2.20
C ILE A 407 -28.75 33.32 -1.04
N ASN A 408 -28.80 34.63 -1.26
CA ASN A 408 -28.57 35.61 -0.21
C ASN A 408 -29.86 35.77 0.61
N ILE A 409 -30.03 34.92 1.63
CA ILE A 409 -31.22 34.89 2.49
C ILE A 409 -31.52 36.24 3.17
N ALA A 410 -30.58 37.17 3.26
CA ALA A 410 -30.82 38.48 3.86
C ALA A 410 -31.76 39.34 3.00
N GLN A 411 -31.67 39.20 1.66
CA GLN A 411 -32.43 40.01 0.69
C GLN A 411 -33.59 39.25 0.06
N GLU A 412 -33.43 37.95 -0.15
CA GLU A 412 -34.41 37.12 -0.86
C GLU A 412 -35.56 36.65 0.03
N VAL A 413 -35.35 36.60 1.35
CA VAL A 413 -36.43 36.31 2.31
C VAL A 413 -37.32 37.53 2.44
N SER A 414 -38.55 37.42 1.94
CA SER A 414 -39.62 38.41 2.08
C SER A 414 -40.68 37.91 3.05
N ILE A 415 -41.09 38.75 4.00
CA ILE A 415 -42.07 38.47 5.03
C ILE A 415 -43.13 39.56 5.03
N THR A 416 -44.41 39.18 5.03
CA THR A 416 -45.56 40.11 5.05
C THR A 416 -46.30 39.96 6.38
N ILE A 417 -46.38 41.05 7.15
CA ILE A 417 -47.07 41.10 8.45
C ILE A 417 -48.15 42.19 8.39
N ASP A 418 -49.38 41.76 8.07
CA ASP A 418 -50.57 42.63 8.08
C ASP A 418 -51.74 41.88 8.76
N PRO A 419 -52.34 42.41 9.84
CA PRO A 419 -52.01 43.66 10.55
C PRO A 419 -50.74 43.56 11.44
N PRO A 420 -50.12 44.71 11.83
CA PRO A 420 -48.98 44.72 12.74
C PRO A 420 -49.27 43.99 14.06
N LEU A 421 -48.32 43.16 14.49
CA LEU A 421 -48.36 42.41 15.75
C LEU A 421 -48.38 43.37 16.93
N ARG A 422 -49.14 43.03 17.98
CA ARG A 422 -49.22 43.82 19.22
C ARG A 422 -49.09 42.93 20.44
N ASN A 423 -48.32 43.39 21.42
CA ASN A 423 -48.13 42.73 22.72
C ASN A 423 -47.70 41.26 22.58
N VAL A 424 -46.77 40.99 21.67
CA VAL A 424 -46.18 39.66 21.44
C VAL A 424 -44.80 39.57 22.08
N THR A 425 -44.41 38.40 22.56
CA THR A 425 -43.03 38.23 23.07
C THR A 425 -42.04 38.19 21.92
N LEU A 426 -40.77 38.47 22.20
CA LEU A 426 -39.71 38.36 21.20
C LEU A 426 -39.62 36.91 20.64
N ALA A 427 -39.78 35.89 21.49
CA ALA A 427 -39.87 34.50 21.07
C ALA A 427 -41.00 34.26 20.05
N GLN A 428 -42.21 34.75 20.35
CA GLN A 428 -43.36 34.62 19.46
C GLN A 428 -43.14 35.36 18.13
N THR A 429 -42.43 36.49 18.18
CA THR A 429 -42.12 37.29 16.99
C THR A 429 -41.17 36.53 16.06
N LEU A 430 -40.12 35.90 16.61
CA LEU A 430 -39.21 35.04 15.83
C LEU A 430 -39.93 33.82 15.23
N ASP A 431 -40.85 33.21 15.99
CA ASP A 431 -41.69 32.10 15.49
C ASP A 431 -42.59 32.52 14.33
N ILE A 432 -43.19 33.72 14.41
CA ILE A 432 -44.03 34.26 13.35
C ILE A 432 -43.20 34.57 12.10
N ILE A 433 -42.00 35.14 12.27
CA ILE A 433 -41.06 35.41 11.17
C ILE A 433 -40.71 34.12 10.41
N MET A 434 -40.40 33.03 11.12
CA MET A 434 -40.14 31.73 10.47
C MET A 434 -41.34 31.23 9.66
N ARG A 435 -42.56 31.36 10.21
CA ARG A 435 -43.79 30.85 9.58
C ARG A 435 -44.26 31.66 8.37
N LEU A 436 -43.96 32.95 8.32
CA LEU A 436 -44.42 33.86 7.26
C LEU A 436 -43.37 34.11 6.17
N SER A 437 -42.18 33.54 6.32
CA SER A 437 -41.11 33.62 5.31
C SER A 437 -41.47 32.88 4.02
N ASN A 438 -41.18 33.48 2.86
CA ASN A 438 -41.32 32.86 1.54
C ASN A 438 -40.31 31.71 1.30
N ILE A 439 -39.12 31.83 1.88
CA ILE A 439 -38.06 30.81 1.86
C ILE A 439 -37.93 30.26 3.28
N PRO A 440 -37.90 28.93 3.49
CA PRO A 440 -37.89 28.36 4.83
C PRO A 440 -36.59 28.74 5.56
N ILE A 441 -36.74 29.36 6.73
CA ILE A 441 -35.64 29.79 7.60
C ILE A 441 -35.82 29.23 9.02
N LYS A 442 -34.71 29.12 9.74
CA LYS A 442 -34.65 28.76 11.16
C LYS A 442 -33.75 29.75 11.91
N TYR A 443 -33.96 29.90 13.21
CA TYR A 443 -33.02 30.61 14.07
C TYR A 443 -32.33 29.67 15.07
N SER A 444 -31.05 29.90 15.34
CA SER A 444 -30.34 29.31 16.47
C SER A 444 -30.02 30.39 17.51
N VAL A 445 -30.07 30.02 18.78
CA VAL A 445 -29.58 30.87 19.87
C VAL A 445 -28.19 30.40 20.22
N GLU A 446 -27.17 31.23 20.06
CA GLU A 446 -25.80 31.00 20.51
C GLU A 446 -25.53 31.70 21.84
N ASP A 447 -24.35 31.47 22.42
CA ASP A 447 -23.96 32.14 23.68
C ASP A 447 -23.83 33.66 23.53
N TRP A 448 -23.65 34.16 22.30
CA TRP A 448 -23.39 35.58 22.03
C TRP A 448 -24.49 36.29 21.20
N GLY A 449 -25.49 35.55 20.68
CA GLY A 449 -26.51 36.13 19.80
C GLY A 449 -27.48 35.12 19.21
N ILE A 450 -28.32 35.59 18.28
CA ILE A 450 -29.29 34.82 17.51
C ILE A 450 -28.82 34.80 16.05
N ILE A 451 -28.83 33.63 15.41
CA ILE A 451 -28.43 33.45 14.01
C ILE A 451 -29.62 32.96 13.20
N PHE A 452 -30.03 33.69 12.16
CA PHE A 452 -30.95 33.20 11.14
C PHE A 452 -30.20 32.46 10.04
N SER A 453 -30.70 31.29 9.64
CA SER A 453 -30.11 30.46 8.58
C SER A 453 -31.22 29.84 7.71
N HIS A 454 -30.86 29.38 6.51
CA HIS A 454 -31.77 28.62 5.67
C HIS A 454 -32.14 27.30 6.37
N ALA A 455 -33.43 26.94 6.37
CA ALA A 455 -33.87 25.65 6.86
C ALA A 455 -33.70 24.61 5.74
N PRO A 456 -32.85 23.58 5.92
CA PRO A 456 -32.72 22.52 4.93
C PRO A 456 -34.07 21.80 4.77
N ALA A 457 -34.37 21.34 3.55
CA ALA A 457 -35.59 20.59 3.26
C ALA A 457 -35.76 19.46 4.30
N GLU A 458 -36.91 19.44 4.99
CA GLU A 458 -37.19 18.48 6.06
C GLU A 458 -36.98 17.05 5.54
N GLY A 459 -35.89 16.40 5.96
CA GLY A 459 -35.77 14.95 5.93
C GLY A 459 -36.86 14.30 6.79
N PRO A 460 -37.04 12.97 6.71
CA PRO A 460 -38.13 12.27 7.39
C PRO A 460 -38.24 12.70 8.86
N ARG A 461 -39.46 13.10 9.24
CA ARG A 461 -39.78 13.61 10.58
C ARG A 461 -39.29 12.65 11.64
N LEU A 462 -38.27 13.06 12.40
CA LEU A 462 -37.78 12.29 13.53
C LEU A 462 -38.70 12.56 14.73
N GLU A 463 -39.51 11.58 15.10
CA GLU A 463 -40.31 11.66 16.32
C GLU A 463 -39.45 11.32 17.53
N THR A 464 -39.19 12.31 18.39
CA THR A 464 -38.59 12.04 19.70
C THR A 464 -39.67 11.59 20.66
N ARG A 465 -39.64 10.32 21.06
CA ARG A 465 -40.49 9.78 22.14
C ARG A 465 -39.68 9.65 23.42
N THR A 466 -40.16 10.26 24.50
CA THR A 466 -39.55 10.14 25.83
C THR A 466 -40.21 9.00 26.59
N TYR A 467 -39.44 7.98 26.93
CA TYR A 467 -39.88 6.87 27.76
C TYR A 467 -39.34 7.06 29.19
N ARG A 468 -40.21 6.92 30.19
CA ARG A 468 -39.76 6.80 31.58
C ARG A 468 -39.26 5.38 31.78
N VAL A 469 -38.00 5.25 32.16
CA VAL A 469 -37.37 3.96 32.41
C VAL A 469 -36.79 3.96 33.81
N ASP A 470 -36.98 2.85 34.52
CA ASP A 470 -36.30 2.59 35.77
C ASP A 470 -34.84 2.21 35.45
N PRO A 471 -33.83 2.97 35.95
CA PRO A 471 -32.43 2.80 35.56
C PRO A 471 -31.89 1.39 35.77
N ASP A 472 -32.29 0.73 36.86
CA ASP A 472 -31.73 -0.56 37.24
C ASP A 472 -32.27 -1.68 36.33
N THR A 473 -33.56 -1.64 36.03
CA THR A 473 -34.18 -2.60 35.09
C THR A 473 -33.76 -2.37 33.65
N PHE A 474 -33.51 -1.12 33.27
CA PHE A 474 -33.03 -0.79 31.93
C PHE A 474 -31.63 -1.34 31.68
N ILE A 475 -30.70 -1.12 32.62
CA ILE A 475 -29.32 -1.61 32.51
C ILE A 475 -29.27 -3.14 32.53
N GLN A 476 -30.07 -3.80 33.38
CA GLN A 476 -30.15 -5.26 33.41
C GLN A 476 -30.73 -5.84 32.11
N GLY A 477 -31.76 -5.20 31.55
CA GLY A 477 -32.31 -5.57 30.25
C GLY A 477 -31.29 -5.39 29.11
N LEU A 478 -30.55 -4.28 29.13
CA LEU A 478 -29.52 -3.96 28.13
C LEU A 478 -28.31 -4.91 28.17
N GLN A 479 -27.99 -5.47 29.33
CA GLN A 479 -26.93 -6.48 29.46
C GLN A 479 -27.35 -7.85 28.90
N SER A 480 -28.66 -8.16 28.90
CA SER A 480 -29.18 -9.45 28.44
C SER A 480 -29.27 -9.56 26.90
N VAL A 481 -29.49 -8.44 26.22
CA VAL A 481 -29.34 -8.31 24.76
C VAL A 481 -27.93 -7.81 24.52
N GLY A 482 -27.00 -8.65 24.05
CA GLY A 482 -25.57 -8.35 23.93
C GLY A 482 -25.22 -7.19 22.99
N VAL A 483 -25.56 -5.96 23.38
CA VAL A 483 -25.19 -4.72 22.71
C VAL A 483 -23.85 -4.28 23.30
N SER A 484 -22.78 -4.50 22.54
CA SER A 484 -21.50 -3.84 22.78
C SER A 484 -21.74 -2.33 22.77
N TYR A 485 -21.32 -1.65 23.83
CA TYR A 485 -21.44 -0.21 23.97
C TYR A 485 -20.88 0.50 22.72
N VAL A 486 -21.76 1.03 21.87
CA VAL A 486 -21.39 2.13 20.98
C VAL A 486 -21.47 3.38 21.85
N SER A 487 -20.37 3.69 22.53
CA SER A 487 -20.21 5.02 23.13
C SER A 487 -20.29 6.05 22.01
N ALA A 488 -21.07 7.10 22.24
CA ALA A 488 -21.19 8.27 21.38
C ALA A 488 -19.88 9.06 21.32
N ASP A 489 -18.89 8.51 20.62
CA ASP A 489 -17.77 9.24 20.01
C ASP A 489 -17.63 8.80 18.54
N GLY A 490 -18.79 8.65 17.90
CA GLY A 490 -18.94 8.38 16.47
C GLY A 490 -18.67 9.64 15.67
N GLY A 491 -17.41 10.02 15.55
CA GLY A 491 -16.92 10.79 14.41
C GLY A 491 -17.06 9.95 13.15
N GLN A 492 -18.21 10.08 12.49
CA GLN A 492 -18.51 9.50 11.20
C GLN A 492 -17.57 10.10 10.14
N GLY A 493 -16.47 9.41 9.84
CA GLY A 493 -15.84 9.44 8.52
C GLY A 493 -16.48 8.34 7.69
N GLY A 494 -17.26 8.72 6.68
CA GLY A 494 -18.06 7.82 5.85
C GLY A 494 -17.27 6.72 5.13
N GLY A 495 -17.96 5.63 4.85
CA GLY A 495 -17.46 4.51 4.06
C GLY A 495 -18.35 3.27 4.13
N GLY A 496 -19.65 3.41 3.85
CA GLY A 496 -20.39 2.29 3.25
C GLY A 496 -19.83 2.07 1.84
N GLY A 497 -19.70 0.88 1.29
CA GLY A 497 -20.25 -0.42 1.60
C GLY A 497 -20.38 -1.13 0.25
N MET A 498 -19.89 -2.36 0.15
CA MET A 498 -20.23 -3.43 -0.81
C MET A 498 -19.13 -4.49 -0.60
N GLY A 499 -19.38 -5.73 -0.18
CA GLY A 499 -20.54 -6.57 -0.45
C GLY A 499 -20.33 -7.27 -1.78
N GLY A 500 -19.86 -8.52 -1.76
CA GLY A 500 -19.78 -9.35 -2.96
C GLY A 500 -18.85 -10.55 -2.80
N GLY A 501 -19.43 -11.71 -2.51
CA GLY A 501 -18.71 -12.95 -2.25
C GLY A 501 -18.02 -13.57 -3.48
N MET A 502 -17.08 -14.47 -3.19
CA MET A 502 -16.76 -15.63 -4.00
C MET A 502 -15.97 -16.62 -3.13
N GLY A 503 -16.55 -17.78 -2.82
CA GLY A 503 -16.00 -19.08 -3.23
C GLY A 503 -15.20 -19.70 -2.08
N GLY A 504 -15.66 -20.76 -1.42
CA GLY A 504 -15.87 -22.08 -1.99
C GLY A 504 -14.61 -22.93 -1.74
N GLY A 505 -14.62 -23.83 -0.77
CA GLY A 505 -13.46 -24.66 -0.48
C GLY A 505 -13.59 -25.61 0.72
N MET A 506 -14.22 -26.76 0.46
CA MET A 506 -13.88 -28.11 0.97
C MET A 506 -13.26 -28.32 2.37
N GLY A 507 -13.98 -29.11 3.17
CA GLY A 507 -13.47 -29.99 4.22
C GLY A 507 -14.68 -30.51 4.99
N GLY A 508 -15.04 -31.79 5.04
CA GLY A 508 -14.24 -33.00 5.08
C GLY A 508 -14.83 -33.81 6.24
N GLY A 509 -15.48 -34.93 5.94
CA GLY A 509 -16.46 -35.57 6.82
C GLY A 509 -15.91 -36.28 8.06
N MET A 510 -16.83 -36.48 9.01
CA MET A 510 -16.96 -37.56 10.00
C MET A 510 -18.30 -37.24 10.69
N GLY A 511 -19.35 -38.05 10.66
CA GLY A 511 -19.45 -39.49 10.90
C GLY A 511 -20.54 -39.66 11.97
N GLY A 512 -21.48 -40.59 11.77
CA GLY A 512 -22.45 -40.96 12.81
C GLY A 512 -23.90 -41.01 12.32
N GLY A 513 -24.33 -42.19 11.87
CA GLY A 513 -25.74 -42.49 11.67
C GLY A 513 -26.43 -42.89 12.97
N MET A 514 -27.75 -42.69 13.02
CA MET A 514 -28.77 -43.52 13.69
C MET A 514 -30.13 -42.82 13.47
N GLY A 515 -31.08 -43.49 12.81
CA GLY A 515 -32.34 -43.93 13.44
C GLY A 515 -33.40 -42.82 13.39
N GLY A 516 -34.47 -42.91 12.60
CA GLY A 516 -35.54 -43.90 12.73
C GLY A 516 -36.73 -43.22 13.42
N GLY A 517 -37.84 -43.05 12.69
CA GLY A 517 -39.08 -42.42 13.18
C GLY A 517 -39.80 -41.66 12.09
#